data_AF-A0A9E5X924-F1
#
_entry.id   AF-A0A9E5X924-F1
#
_cell.length_a   1.000
_cell.length_b   1.000
_cell.length_c   1.000
_cell.angle_alpha   90.00
_cell.angle_beta   90.00
_cell.angle_gamma   90.00
#
_symmetry.space_group_name_H-M   'P 1'
#
loop_
_entity.id
_entity.type
_entity.pdbx_description
1 polymer ?
#
loop_
_entity_poly.entity_id
_entity_poly.type
_entity_poly.pdbx_seq_one_letter_code
_entity_poly.pdbx_strand_id
1 'polypeptide(L)'
;MAERDLIAEARDRRQPLHDAADALELAAAGPVGAGSIWQDRIRKELTNVTAALADHIEKTEGPDGLYRELITLAPRISNDIRLLTADHAVIKGMIDEIEIAFDAEDVETSLVREHITQLLGRITRHRQKGADLVYEAYQVDIGGQS
;
A
#
# COMPACT_ATOMS: atom_id res chain seq x y z
N MET A 1 11.95 11.86 -23.09
CA MET A 1 10.94 12.71 -22.44
C MET A 1 9.83 11.83 -21.89
N ALA A 2 9.16 11.03 -22.72
CA ALA A 2 8.09 10.10 -22.32
C ALA A 2 8.39 9.13 -21.14
N GLU A 3 9.59 8.54 -21.04
CA GLU A 3 9.93 7.55 -19.98
C GLU A 3 9.92 8.15 -18.56
N ARG A 4 10.52 9.34 -18.39
CA ARG A 4 10.56 10.02 -17.08
C ARG A 4 9.17 10.45 -16.64
N ASP A 5 8.31 10.79 -17.60
CA ASP A 5 6.94 11.22 -17.36
C ASP A 5 6.07 10.03 -16.90
N LEU A 6 6.23 8.84 -17.50
CA LEU A 6 5.52 7.61 -17.09
C LEU A 6 5.97 7.10 -15.71
N ILE A 7 7.27 7.11 -15.42
CA ILE A 7 7.78 6.72 -14.08
C ILE A 7 7.30 7.72 -13.02
N ALA A 8 7.28 9.01 -13.34
CA ALA A 8 6.76 10.05 -12.45
C ALA A 8 5.26 9.86 -12.21
N GLU A 9 4.47 9.63 -13.25
CA GLU A 9 3.03 9.37 -13.13
C GLU A 9 2.76 8.12 -12.29
N ALA A 10 3.49 7.03 -12.53
CA ALA A 10 3.38 5.82 -11.72
C ALA A 10 3.76 6.08 -10.25
N ARG A 11 4.73 6.97 -9.99
CA ARG A 11 5.09 7.39 -8.63
C ARG A 11 3.97 8.19 -7.99
N ASP A 12 3.38 9.14 -8.71
CA ASP A 12 2.30 9.99 -8.23
C ASP A 12 1.05 9.16 -7.87
N ARG A 13 0.74 8.13 -8.66
CA ARG A 13 -0.33 7.16 -8.35
C ARG A 13 -0.09 6.42 -7.02
N ARG A 14 1.17 6.24 -6.60
CA ARG A 14 1.57 5.51 -5.37
C ARG A 14 1.84 6.41 -4.17
N GLN A 15 1.75 7.73 -4.33
CA GLN A 15 2.02 8.70 -3.28
C GLN A 15 0.93 8.74 -2.19
N PRO A 16 -0.39 8.68 -2.48
CA PRO A 16 -1.41 8.78 -1.45
C PRO A 16 -1.33 7.68 -0.37
N LEU A 17 -1.05 6.43 -0.77
CA LEU A 17 -0.90 5.32 0.18
C LEU A 17 0.35 5.46 1.06
N HIS A 18 1.41 6.10 0.55
CA HIS A 18 2.58 6.45 1.36
C HIS A 18 2.22 7.46 2.44
N ASP A 19 1.58 8.56 2.04
CA ASP A 19 1.28 9.65 2.96
C ASP A 19 0.32 9.21 4.06
N ALA A 20 -0.64 8.33 3.73
CA ALA A 20 -1.51 7.70 4.71
C ALA A 20 -0.75 6.77 5.68
N ALA A 21 0.22 5.99 5.18
CA ALA A 21 1.05 5.12 6.01
C ALA A 21 1.94 5.93 6.98
N ASP A 22 2.53 7.03 6.51
CA ASP A 22 3.32 7.94 7.36
C ASP A 22 2.46 8.59 8.45
N ALA A 23 1.23 8.99 8.12
CA ALA A 23 0.30 9.54 9.10
C ALA A 23 -0.09 8.51 10.17
N LEU A 24 -0.32 7.25 9.77
CA LEU A 24 -0.60 6.15 10.69
C LEU A 24 0.61 5.81 11.57
N GLU A 25 1.82 5.80 11.02
CA GLU A 25 3.06 5.61 11.78
C GLU A 25 3.20 6.67 12.86
N LEU A 26 3.03 7.95 12.49
CA LEU A 26 3.12 9.07 13.43
C LEU A 26 2.06 8.98 14.55
N ALA A 27 0.87 8.46 14.24
CA ALA A 27 -0.15 8.21 15.24
C ALA A 27 0.23 7.04 16.18
N ALA A 28 0.75 5.94 15.63
CA ALA A 28 1.16 4.75 16.37
C ALA A 28 2.34 5.00 17.32
N ALA A 29 3.26 5.89 16.93
CA ALA A 29 4.37 6.36 17.75
C ALA A 29 3.93 7.21 18.96
N GLY A 30 2.66 7.63 19.00
CA GLY A 30 2.09 8.37 20.12
C GLY A 30 2.01 7.58 21.44
N PRO A 31 1.78 8.28 22.57
CA PRO A 31 1.69 7.66 23.88
C PRO A 31 0.38 6.89 24.05
N VAL A 32 0.47 5.56 24.13
CA VAL A 32 -0.67 4.67 24.43
C VAL A 32 -1.37 5.02 25.75
N GLY A 33 -0.63 5.53 26.74
CA GLY A 33 -1.19 6.00 28.01
C GLY A 33 -2.17 7.17 27.89
N ALA A 34 -2.31 7.79 26.71
CA ALA A 34 -3.35 8.76 26.42
C ALA A 34 -4.74 8.14 26.20
N GLY A 35 -4.87 6.81 26.29
CA GLY A 35 -6.16 6.10 26.29
C GLY A 35 -6.96 6.33 25.01
N SER A 36 -8.22 6.72 25.14
CA SER A 36 -9.16 6.91 24.02
C SER A 36 -8.64 7.91 22.98
N ILE A 37 -7.91 8.95 23.38
CA ILE A 37 -7.34 9.94 22.45
C ILE A 37 -6.38 9.27 21.46
N TRP A 38 -5.55 8.35 21.94
CA TRP A 38 -4.65 7.60 21.07
C TRP A 38 -5.44 6.66 20.15
N GLN A 39 -6.43 5.93 20.70
CA GLN A 39 -7.27 5.02 19.91
C GLN A 39 -8.03 5.74 18.80
N ASP A 40 -8.67 6.87 19.10
CA ASP A 40 -9.43 7.68 18.13
C ASP A 40 -8.53 8.19 17.00
N ARG A 41 -7.30 8.59 17.34
CA ARG A 41 -6.31 8.99 16.33
C ARG A 41 -5.94 7.81 15.43
N ILE A 42 -5.71 6.62 15.98
CA ILE A 42 -5.41 5.45 15.17
C ILE A 42 -6.60 5.09 14.27
N ARG A 43 -7.83 5.03 14.79
CA ARG A 43 -9.02 4.72 13.98
C ARG A 43 -9.20 5.70 12.81
N LYS A 44 -8.96 7.00 13.06
CA LYS A 44 -8.97 8.03 12.03
C LYS A 44 -7.93 7.76 10.94
N GLU A 45 -6.67 7.49 11.32
CA GLU A 45 -5.62 7.26 10.33
C GLU A 45 -5.76 5.90 9.63
N LEU A 46 -6.33 4.88 10.29
CA LEU A 46 -6.65 3.61 9.67
C LEU A 46 -7.74 3.77 8.60
N THR A 47 -8.76 4.60 8.86
CA THR A 47 -9.76 4.98 7.84
C THR A 47 -9.10 5.62 6.62
N ASN A 48 -8.11 6.50 6.84
CA ASN A 48 -7.36 7.12 5.74
C ASN A 48 -6.54 6.09 4.95
N VAL A 49 -5.88 5.15 5.63
CA VAL A 49 -5.15 4.04 4.98
C VAL A 49 -6.09 3.17 4.16
N THR A 50 -7.27 2.82 4.68
CA THR A 50 -8.28 2.02 3.97
C THR A 50 -8.74 2.74 2.69
N ALA A 51 -9.05 4.03 2.78
CA ALA A 51 -9.44 4.83 1.62
C ALA A 51 -8.31 4.94 0.58
N ALA A 52 -7.08 5.21 1.04
CA ALA A 52 -5.91 5.31 0.16
C ALA A 52 -5.56 3.96 -0.49
N LEU A 53 -5.76 2.84 0.21
CA LEU A 53 -5.58 1.51 -0.35
C LEU A 53 -6.62 1.20 -1.42
N ALA A 54 -7.89 1.56 -1.20
CA ALA A 54 -8.94 1.39 -2.20
C ALA A 54 -8.66 2.20 -3.48
N ASP A 55 -8.25 3.46 -3.34
CA ASP A 55 -7.83 4.30 -4.48
C ASP A 55 -6.59 3.73 -5.19
N HIS A 56 -5.60 3.24 -4.44
CA HIS A 56 -4.42 2.55 -5.00
C HIS A 56 -4.80 1.32 -5.81
N ILE A 57 -5.73 0.49 -5.31
CA ILE A 57 -6.23 -0.70 -6.02
C ILE A 57 -6.93 -0.28 -7.31
N GLU A 58 -7.83 0.71 -7.26
CA GLU A 58 -8.52 1.18 -8.48
C GLU A 58 -7.52 1.68 -9.54
N LYS A 59 -6.54 2.50 -9.13
CA LYS A 59 -5.52 3.04 -10.04
C LYS A 59 -4.56 1.99 -10.61
N THR A 60 -4.42 0.84 -9.95
CA THR A 60 -3.51 -0.24 -10.39
C THR A 60 -4.24 -1.36 -11.12
N GLU A 61 -5.42 -1.76 -10.66
CA GLU A 61 -6.15 -2.96 -11.10
C GLU A 61 -7.47 -2.67 -11.81
N GLY A 62 -7.96 -1.44 -11.73
CA GLY A 62 -9.19 -1.01 -12.37
C GLY A 62 -9.16 -1.20 -13.90
N PRO A 63 -10.29 -0.96 -14.59
CA PRO A 63 -10.38 -1.13 -16.04
C PRO A 63 -9.30 -0.35 -16.80
N ASP A 64 -8.95 0.84 -16.33
CA ASP A 64 -7.90 1.69 -16.90
C ASP A 64 -6.65 1.72 -15.99
N GLY A 65 -6.50 0.70 -15.14
CA GLY A 65 -5.44 0.58 -14.16
C GLY A 65 -4.07 0.27 -14.77
N LEU A 66 -3.03 0.70 -14.06
CA LEU A 66 -1.63 0.57 -14.49
C LEU A 66 -1.24 -0.86 -14.89
N TYR A 67 -1.69 -1.88 -14.17
CA TYR A 67 -1.26 -3.26 -14.42
C TYR A 67 -1.66 -3.77 -15.80
N ARG A 68 -2.77 -3.29 -16.39
CA ARG A 68 -3.17 -3.67 -17.75
C ARG A 68 -2.18 -3.15 -18.79
N GLU A 69 -1.73 -1.92 -18.63
CA GLU A 69 -0.70 -1.30 -19.47
C GLU A 69 0.61 -2.09 -19.36
N LEU A 70 1.05 -2.36 -18.12
CA LEU A 70 2.31 -3.06 -17.87
C LEU A 70 2.31 -4.50 -18.39
N ILE A 71 1.18 -5.23 -18.31
CA ILE A 71 1.05 -6.57 -18.90
C ILE A 71 1.15 -6.51 -20.43
N THR A 72 0.57 -5.48 -21.04
CA THR A 72 0.62 -5.29 -22.51
C THR A 72 2.05 -4.99 -22.96
N LEU A 73 2.76 -4.14 -22.21
CA LEU A 73 4.15 -3.76 -22.50
C LEU A 73 5.14 -4.90 -22.23
N ALA A 74 4.95 -5.62 -21.13
CA ALA A 74 5.90 -6.60 -20.63
C ALA A 74 5.18 -7.86 -20.08
N PRO A 75 4.63 -8.73 -20.94
CA PRO A 75 3.83 -9.89 -20.51
C PRO A 75 4.50 -10.82 -19.49
N ARG A 76 5.85 -10.86 -19.46
CA ARG A 76 6.65 -11.67 -18.52
C ARG A 76 6.39 -11.34 -17.04
N ILE A 77 6.01 -10.10 -16.70
CA ILE A 77 5.80 -9.67 -15.31
C ILE A 77 4.40 -10.02 -14.78
N SER A 78 3.57 -10.69 -15.58
CA SER A 78 2.17 -11.02 -15.22
C SER A 78 2.06 -11.81 -13.92
N ASN A 79 3.01 -12.70 -13.63
CA ASN A 79 3.02 -13.43 -12.37
C ASN A 79 3.30 -12.51 -11.17
N ASP A 80 4.20 -11.55 -11.31
CA ASP A 80 4.55 -10.63 -10.23
C ASP A 80 3.43 -9.63 -9.97
N ILE A 81 2.74 -9.18 -11.02
CA ILE A 81 1.48 -8.42 -10.91
C ILE A 81 0.43 -9.22 -10.14
N ARG A 82 0.21 -10.50 -10.49
CA ARG A 82 -0.75 -11.36 -9.77
C ARG A 82 -0.40 -11.50 -8.29
N LEU A 83 0.89 -11.59 -7.95
CA LEU A 83 1.35 -11.64 -6.56
C LEU A 83 1.14 -10.31 -5.83
N LEU A 84 1.35 -9.18 -6.50
CA LEU A 84 1.05 -7.85 -5.96
C LEU A 84 -0.46 -7.64 -5.74
N THR A 85 -1.31 -8.14 -6.63
CA THR A 85 -2.77 -8.10 -6.44
C THR A 85 -3.22 -8.92 -5.25
N ALA A 86 -2.67 -10.14 -5.10
CA ALA A 86 -2.97 -10.97 -3.93
C ALA A 86 -2.52 -10.30 -2.60
N ASP A 87 -1.48 -9.48 -2.66
CA ASP A 87 -1.00 -8.69 -1.52
C ASP A 87 -2.06 -7.73 -0.97
N HIS A 88 -2.85 -7.10 -1.85
CA HIS A 88 -3.89 -6.16 -1.40
C HIS A 88 -4.92 -6.83 -0.49
N ALA A 89 -5.28 -8.08 -0.75
CA ALA A 89 -6.18 -8.84 0.11
C ALA A 89 -5.55 -9.10 1.49
N VAL A 90 -4.23 -9.35 1.54
CA VAL A 90 -3.49 -9.51 2.80
C VAL A 90 -3.49 -8.20 3.59
N ILE A 91 -3.19 -7.08 2.94
CA ILE A 91 -3.18 -5.76 3.59
C ILE A 91 -4.58 -5.41 4.14
N LYS A 92 -5.65 -5.70 3.38
CA LYS A 92 -7.04 -5.53 3.85
C LYS A 92 -7.33 -6.37 5.09
N GLY A 93 -6.96 -7.66 5.08
CA GLY A 93 -7.14 -8.52 6.25
C GLY A 93 -6.40 -8.02 7.49
N MET A 94 -5.19 -7.49 7.32
CA MET A 94 -4.44 -6.88 8.44
C MET A 94 -5.11 -5.62 9.00
N ILE A 95 -5.78 -4.83 8.15
CA ILE A 95 -6.59 -3.68 8.58
C ILE A 95 -7.79 -4.18 9.40
N ASP A 96 -8.52 -5.18 8.88
CA ASP A 96 -9.68 -5.77 9.55
C ASP A 96 -9.29 -6.34 10.93
N GLU A 97 -8.13 -6.99 11.05
CA GLU A 97 -7.59 -7.50 12.32
C GLU A 97 -7.33 -6.39 13.36
N ILE A 98 -6.88 -5.21 12.91
CA ILE A 98 -6.68 -4.05 13.80
C ILE A 98 -8.03 -3.48 14.24
N GLU A 99 -9.02 -3.38 13.33
CA GLU A 99 -10.36 -2.92 13.67
C GLU A 99 -11.04 -3.87 14.68
N ILE A 100 -10.94 -5.19 14.47
CA ILE A 100 -11.45 -6.19 15.42
C ILE A 100 -10.77 -6.04 16.79
N ALA A 101 -9.46 -5.80 16.83
CA ALA A 101 -8.74 -5.60 18.09
C ALA A 101 -9.21 -4.35 18.85
N PHE A 102 -9.71 -3.33 18.14
CA PHE A 102 -10.29 -2.13 18.73
C PHE A 102 -11.72 -2.31 19.26
N ASP A 103 -12.44 -3.31 18.78
CA ASP A 103 -13.82 -3.61 19.18
C ASP A 103 -13.91 -4.63 20.34
N ALA A 104 -12.76 -5.15 20.79
CA ALA A 104 -12.67 -6.00 21.98
C ALA A 104 -13.06 -5.24 23.25
N GLU A 105 -13.68 -5.94 24.21
CA GLU A 105 -14.10 -5.38 25.51
C GLU A 105 -12.92 -4.77 26.27
N ASP A 106 -11.77 -5.45 26.24
CA ASP A 106 -10.49 -4.99 26.77
C ASP A 106 -9.48 -4.81 25.63
N VAL A 107 -9.30 -3.57 25.18
CA VAL A 107 -8.37 -3.24 24.09
C VAL A 107 -6.92 -3.34 24.55
N GLU A 108 -6.21 -4.37 24.08
CA GLU A 108 -4.77 -4.55 24.27
C GLU A 108 -3.97 -3.62 23.35
N THR A 109 -3.85 -2.36 23.74
CA THR A 109 -3.20 -1.29 22.96
C THR A 109 -1.77 -1.58 22.49
N SER A 110 -0.99 -2.39 23.24
CA SER A 110 0.33 -2.84 22.79
C SER A 110 0.26 -3.81 21.60
N LEU A 111 -0.75 -4.70 21.60
CA LEU A 111 -0.99 -5.63 20.49
C LEU A 111 -1.46 -4.87 19.25
N VAL A 112 -2.36 -3.90 19.43
CA VAL A 112 -2.81 -3.01 18.36
C VAL A 112 -1.61 -2.29 17.71
N ARG A 113 -0.70 -1.72 18.51
CA ARG A 113 0.50 -1.07 17.99
C ARG A 113 1.41 -2.04 17.21
N GLU A 114 1.56 -3.27 17.71
CA GLU A 114 2.33 -4.30 17.02
C GLU A 114 1.72 -4.64 15.65
N HIS A 115 0.40 -4.86 15.58
CA HIS A 115 -0.30 -5.11 14.32
C HIS A 115 -0.16 -3.95 13.32
N ILE A 116 -0.25 -2.70 13.79
CA ILE A 116 -0.01 -1.51 12.94
C ILE A 116 1.42 -1.49 12.41
N THR A 117 2.40 -1.80 13.25
CA THR A 117 3.81 -1.86 12.83
C THR A 117 4.02 -2.91 11.73
N GLN A 118 3.37 -4.07 11.87
CA GLN A 118 3.40 -5.13 10.85
C GLN A 118 2.71 -4.69 9.55
N LEU A 119 1.56 -4.02 9.64
CA LEU A 119 0.82 -3.45 8.50
C LEU A 119 1.69 -2.44 7.74
N LEU A 120 2.32 -1.49 8.44
CA LEU A 120 3.23 -0.50 7.84
C LEU A 120 4.40 -1.16 7.11
N GLY A 121 4.98 -2.21 7.71
CA GLY A 121 6.00 -3.03 7.06
C GLY A 121 5.49 -3.73 5.80
N ARG A 122 4.24 -4.22 5.80
CA ARG A 122 3.62 -4.86 4.63
C ARG A 122 3.38 -3.87 3.50
N ILE A 123 2.83 -2.70 3.80
CA ILE A 123 2.58 -1.61 2.85
C ILE A 123 3.90 -1.16 2.22
N THR A 124 4.94 -0.98 3.03
CA THR A 124 6.28 -0.59 2.55
C THR A 124 6.82 -1.60 1.54
N ARG A 125 6.81 -2.90 1.89
CA ARG A 125 7.28 -3.97 1.00
C ARG A 125 6.43 -4.10 -0.27
N HIS A 126 5.12 -3.92 -0.17
CA HIS A 126 4.23 -3.90 -1.34
C HIS A 126 4.63 -2.78 -2.31
N ARG A 127 4.84 -1.57 -1.79
CA ARG A 127 5.22 -0.40 -2.59
C ARG A 127 6.61 -0.54 -3.23
N GLN A 128 7.58 -1.12 -2.53
CA GLN A 128 8.90 -1.44 -3.07
C GLN A 128 8.78 -2.35 -4.30
N LYS A 129 8.10 -3.49 -4.15
CA LYS A 129 7.87 -4.43 -5.25
C LYS A 129 7.13 -3.78 -6.44
N GLY A 130 6.13 -2.93 -6.17
CA GLY A 130 5.44 -2.19 -7.22
C GLY A 130 6.34 -1.21 -7.97
N ALA A 131 7.29 -0.57 -7.29
CA ALA A 131 8.29 0.30 -7.92
C ALA A 131 9.27 -0.50 -8.78
N ASP A 132 9.76 -1.64 -8.28
CA ASP A 132 10.66 -2.53 -9.01
C ASP A 132 10.00 -3.07 -10.29
N LEU A 133 8.72 -3.43 -10.21
CA LEU A 133 7.96 -3.95 -11.35
C LEU A 133 7.74 -2.90 -12.44
N VAL A 134 7.45 -1.65 -12.06
CA VAL A 134 7.36 -0.54 -13.00
C VAL A 134 8.70 -0.29 -13.69
N TYR A 135 9.81 -0.33 -12.94
CA TYR A 135 11.14 -0.20 -13.52
C TYR A 135 11.45 -1.35 -14.50
N GLU A 136 11.16 -2.60 -14.13
CA GLU A 136 11.39 -3.76 -15.00
C GLU A 136 10.58 -3.67 -16.31
N ALA A 137 9.32 -3.24 -16.22
CA ALA A 137 8.45 -3.12 -17.38
C ALA A 137 9.02 -2.16 -18.44
N TYR A 138 9.54 -1.01 -18.02
CA TYR A 138 10.06 0.02 -18.93
C TYR A 138 11.51 -0.18 -19.38
N GLN A 139 12.36 -0.87 -18.61
CA GLN A 139 13.79 -1.02 -18.96
C GLN A 139 14.07 -2.02 -20.09
N VAL A 140 13.32 -3.12 -20.18
CA VAL A 140 13.66 -4.21 -21.14
C VAL A 140 13.17 -3.93 -22.57
N ASP A 141 12.25 -2.99 -22.77
CA ASP A 141 11.81 -2.56 -24.12
C ASP A 141 12.95 -1.89 -24.92
N ILE A 142 14.03 -1.48 -24.24
CA ILE A 142 15.20 -0.83 -24.85
C ILE A 142 16.33 -1.84 -25.14
N GLY A 143 16.40 -2.95 -24.38
CA GLY A 143 17.46 -3.96 -24.52
C GLY A 143 17.28 -4.97 -25.66
N GLY A 144 16.09 -5.00 -26.29
CA GLY A 144 15.77 -5.91 -27.40
C GLY A 144 16.07 -5.37 -28.80
N GLN A 145 16.53 -4.12 -28.91
CA GLN A 145 16.97 -3.51 -30.16
C GLN A 145 18.50 -3.58 -30.24
N SER A 146 19.05 -4.72 -30.64
CA SER A 146 20.46 -4.88 -31.02
C SER A 146 20.57 -5.82 -32.22
#